data_AF-A0A2E4VBP7-F1
#
_entry.id   AF-A0A2E4VBP7-F1
#
_cell.length_a   1.000
_cell.length_b   1.000
_cell.length_c   1.000
_cell.angle_alpha   90.00
_cell.angle_beta   90.00
_cell.angle_gamma   90.00
#
_symmetry.space_group_name_H-M   'P 1'
#
loop_
_entity.id
_entity.type
_entity.pdbx_description
1 polymer ?
#
loop_
_entity_poly.entity_id
_entity_poly.type
_entity_poly.pdbx_seq_one_letter_code
_entity_poly.pdbx_strand_id
1 'polypeptide(L)'
;MFKKYVFQNANLQLIFLATLIFLFFTTITQAEQYDQSSEYELYWHQWRGPTSNGIAPRSNNPPLEWSEQQNILWKLEIPGEGHASPIIWKDQIFILTSTPTEIENKEQPVENGNGDTDFFGIPLEQFKQAAQTGGRNRRGEAPNLNL
;
A
#
# COMPACT_ATOMS: atom_id res chain seq x y z
N MET A 1 27.56 -56.63 -44.88
CA MET A 1 27.75 -56.19 -43.48
C MET A 1 27.45 -54.69 -43.26
N PHE A 2 27.83 -53.80 -44.19
CA PHE A 2 27.61 -52.33 -44.07
C PHE A 2 26.15 -51.86 -43.94
N LYS A 3 25.17 -52.49 -44.62
CA LYS A 3 23.76 -52.07 -44.53
C LYS A 3 23.17 -52.17 -43.12
N LYS A 4 23.60 -53.15 -42.32
CA LYS A 4 23.10 -53.38 -40.95
C LYS A 4 23.56 -52.26 -39.99
N TYR A 5 24.79 -51.78 -40.20
CA TYR A 5 25.41 -50.70 -39.41
C TYR A 5 24.77 -49.33 -39.71
N VAL A 6 24.49 -49.03 -40.99
CA VAL A 6 23.81 -47.80 -41.41
C VAL A 6 22.36 -47.76 -40.90
N PHE A 7 21.65 -48.88 -40.94
CA PHE A 7 20.26 -48.98 -40.45
C PHE A 7 20.16 -48.81 -38.93
N GLN A 8 21.14 -49.34 -38.19
CA GLN A 8 21.20 -49.22 -36.72
C GLN A 8 21.48 -47.77 -36.29
N ASN A 9 22.29 -47.03 -37.05
CA ASN A 9 22.56 -45.60 -36.81
C ASN A 9 21.34 -44.72 -37.15
N ALA A 10 20.60 -45.02 -38.22
CA ALA A 10 19.39 -44.29 -38.58
C ALA A 10 18.29 -44.44 -37.52
N ASN A 11 18.11 -45.64 -36.97
CA ASN A 11 17.16 -45.89 -35.89
C ASN A 11 17.55 -45.18 -34.58
N LEU A 12 18.84 -45.12 -34.25
CA LEU A 12 19.33 -44.39 -33.08
C LEU A 12 19.15 -42.87 -33.22
N GLN A 13 19.40 -42.32 -34.42
CA GLN A 13 19.17 -40.90 -34.74
C GLN A 13 17.69 -40.52 -34.67
N LEU A 14 16.80 -41.40 -35.15
CA LEU A 14 15.35 -41.22 -35.06
C LEU A 14 14.86 -41.24 -33.61
N ILE A 15 15.36 -42.16 -32.77
CA ILE A 15 15.02 -42.21 -31.34
C ILE A 15 15.53 -40.95 -30.63
N PHE A 16 16.76 -40.53 -30.92
CA PHE A 16 17.35 -39.32 -30.34
C PHE A 16 16.57 -38.05 -30.72
N LEU A 17 16.19 -37.92 -31.99
CA LEU A 17 15.35 -36.82 -32.48
C LEU A 17 13.95 -36.86 -31.86
N ALA A 18 13.33 -38.03 -31.75
CA ALA A 18 12.03 -38.20 -31.11
C ALA A 18 12.07 -37.85 -29.62
N THR A 19 13.15 -38.19 -28.90
CA THR A 19 13.34 -37.79 -27.50
C THR A 19 13.58 -36.29 -27.35
N LEU A 20 14.33 -35.66 -28.26
CA LEU A 20 14.50 -34.21 -28.27
C LEU A 20 13.20 -33.49 -28.56
N ILE A 21 12.41 -33.97 -29.51
CA ILE A 21 11.08 -33.44 -29.83
C ILE A 21 10.15 -33.61 -28.62
N PHE A 22 10.11 -34.80 -28.00
CA PHE A 22 9.31 -35.04 -26.80
C PHE A 22 9.70 -34.10 -25.65
N LEU A 23 11.00 -33.92 -25.38
CA LEU A 23 11.49 -32.96 -24.39
C LEU A 23 11.08 -31.51 -24.75
N PHE A 24 11.18 -31.12 -26.02
CA PHE A 24 10.78 -29.79 -26.48
C PHE A 24 9.26 -29.57 -26.33
N PHE A 25 8.43 -30.56 -26.64
CA PHE A 25 6.99 -30.51 -26.43
C PHE A 25 6.62 -30.47 -24.93
N THR A 26 7.33 -31.21 -24.06
CA THR A 26 7.10 -31.12 -22.60
C THR A 26 7.43 -29.75 -22.03
N THR A 27 8.40 -29.04 -22.60
CA THR A 27 8.73 -27.66 -22.15
C THR A 27 7.75 -26.61 -22.67
N ILE A 28 7.13 -26.82 -23.84
CA ILE A 28 6.18 -25.84 -24.39
C ILE A 28 4.85 -25.86 -23.61
N THR A 29 4.43 -27.00 -23.05
CA THR A 29 3.21 -27.10 -22.23
C THR A 29 3.26 -26.28 -20.92
N GLN A 30 4.44 -25.90 -20.43
CA GLN A 30 4.60 -25.10 -19.21
C GLN A 30 4.64 -23.59 -19.45
N ALA A 31 4.52 -23.13 -20.71
CA ALA A 31 4.70 -21.71 -21.07
C ALA A 31 3.39 -20.91 -21.11
N GLU A 32 2.23 -21.55 -20.97
CA GLU A 32 0.95 -20.84 -21.03
C GLU A 32 0.38 -20.66 -19.62
N GLN A 33 0.25 -19.40 -19.19
CA GLN A 33 -0.36 -18.91 -17.93
C GLN A 33 0.60 -18.70 -16.74
N TYR A 34 1.66 -17.94 -16.92
CA TYR A 34 2.20 -17.11 -15.83
C TYR A 34 1.69 -15.68 -16.04
N ASP A 35 0.60 -15.30 -15.36
CA ASP A 35 0.20 -13.89 -15.26
C ASP A 35 1.37 -13.16 -14.59
N GLN A 36 2.13 -12.40 -15.38
CA GLN A 36 3.30 -11.63 -14.93
C GLN A 36 2.92 -10.48 -13.98
N SER A 37 1.63 -10.24 -13.74
CA SER A 37 1.23 -9.26 -12.73
C SER A 37 1.57 -9.75 -11.33
N SER A 38 2.33 -8.95 -10.60
CA SER A 38 2.61 -9.24 -9.19
C SER A 38 1.28 -9.27 -8.41
N GLU A 39 1.13 -10.22 -7.47
CA GLU A 39 -0.06 -10.37 -6.62
C GLU A 39 -0.55 -9.04 -6.01
N TYR A 40 0.37 -8.09 -5.79
CA TYR A 40 0.10 -6.72 -5.33
C TYR A 40 -0.90 -5.95 -6.19
N GLU A 41 -0.90 -6.14 -7.52
CA GLU A 41 -1.81 -5.46 -8.46
C GLU A 41 -3.29 -5.87 -8.29
N LEU A 42 -3.53 -6.99 -7.61
CA LEU A 42 -4.88 -7.44 -7.27
C LEU A 42 -5.49 -6.69 -6.08
N TYR A 43 -4.65 -5.97 -5.32
CA TYR A 43 -5.02 -5.39 -4.03
C TYR A 43 -4.76 -3.88 -3.97
N TRP A 44 -5.47 -3.18 -3.08
CA TRP A 44 -5.32 -1.74 -2.88
C TRP A 44 -4.59 -1.48 -1.57
N HIS A 45 -3.31 -1.84 -1.55
CA HIS A 45 -2.52 -1.98 -0.31
C HIS A 45 -1.93 -0.66 0.24
N GLN A 46 -2.07 0.45 -0.49
CA GLN A 46 -1.48 1.73 -0.12
C GLN A 46 -2.29 2.91 -0.66
N TRP A 47 -1.92 4.12 -0.24
CA TRP A 47 -2.47 5.35 -0.80
C TRP A 47 -2.27 5.35 -2.32
N ARG A 48 -3.39 5.52 -3.05
CA ARG A 48 -3.45 5.50 -4.53
C ARG A 48 -3.21 4.14 -5.20
N GLY A 49 -3.32 3.04 -4.46
CA GLY A 49 -3.39 1.69 -5.03
C GLY A 49 -2.03 1.10 -5.42
N PRO A 50 -2.01 -0.02 -6.16
CA PRO A 50 -0.80 -0.81 -6.41
C PRO A 50 0.27 -0.02 -7.17
N THR A 51 -0.16 0.84 -8.10
CA THR A 51 0.70 1.67 -8.95
C THR A 51 0.87 3.11 -8.45
N SER A 52 0.38 3.44 -7.25
CA SER A 52 0.47 4.79 -6.63
C SER A 52 -0.10 5.95 -7.45
N ASN A 53 -0.90 5.68 -8.48
CA ASN A 53 -1.46 6.68 -9.40
C ASN A 53 -2.99 6.86 -9.26
N GLY A 54 -3.65 6.04 -8.43
CA GLY A 54 -5.09 6.10 -8.19
C GLY A 54 -5.93 5.45 -9.28
N ILE A 55 -5.32 4.68 -10.19
CA ILE A 55 -6.01 3.96 -11.26
C ILE A 55 -6.17 2.51 -10.85
N ALA A 56 -7.36 1.94 -11.04
CA ALA A 56 -7.63 0.52 -10.82
C ALA A 56 -7.26 -0.27 -12.10
N PRO A 57 -6.12 -1.00 -12.13
CA PRO A 57 -5.56 -1.56 -13.36
C PRO A 57 -6.42 -2.69 -13.97
N ARG A 58 -7.25 -3.34 -13.15
CA ARG A 58 -8.09 -4.48 -13.55
C ARG A 58 -9.59 -4.17 -13.54
N SER A 59 -9.98 -2.93 -13.22
CA SER A 59 -11.39 -2.54 -13.19
C SER A 59 -11.81 -2.02 -14.56
N ASN A 60 -12.37 -2.92 -15.37
CA ASN A 60 -12.77 -2.59 -16.74
C ASN A 60 -14.22 -2.07 -16.85
N ASN A 61 -15.05 -2.31 -15.83
CA ASN A 61 -16.47 -1.95 -15.87
C ASN A 61 -17.05 -1.71 -14.46
N PRO A 62 -16.61 -0.64 -13.76
CA PRO A 62 -17.23 -0.27 -12.49
C PRO A 62 -18.70 0.15 -12.72
N PRO A 63 -19.62 -0.12 -11.78
CA PRO A 63 -21.01 0.33 -11.88
C PRO A 63 -21.08 1.86 -11.89
N LEU A 64 -21.91 2.39 -12.80
CA LEU A 64 -22.05 3.83 -13.03
C LEU A 64 -23.16 4.47 -12.20
N GLU A 65 -24.08 3.66 -11.66
CA GLU A 65 -25.21 4.10 -10.86
C GLU A 65 -25.10 3.54 -9.45
N TRP A 66 -25.47 4.34 -8.45
CA TRP A 66 -25.39 3.95 -7.05
C TRP A 66 -26.59 4.54 -6.30
N SER A 67 -27.20 3.75 -5.42
CA SER A 67 -28.22 4.22 -4.48
C SER A 67 -28.19 3.38 -3.21
N GLU A 68 -28.92 3.78 -2.17
CA GLU A 68 -29.09 2.97 -0.96
C GLU A 68 -29.70 1.58 -1.25
N GLN A 69 -30.27 1.36 -2.44
CA GLN A 69 -30.88 0.10 -2.87
C GLN A 69 -30.17 -0.56 -4.07
N GLN A 70 -29.19 0.09 -4.70
CA GLN A 70 -28.57 -0.36 -5.95
C GLN A 70 -27.05 -0.37 -5.84
N ASN A 71 -26.44 -1.47 -6.28
CA ASN A 71 -25.00 -1.66 -6.36
C ASN A 71 -24.22 -1.57 -5.02
N ILE A 72 -24.91 -1.59 -3.87
CA ILE A 72 -24.33 -1.74 -2.53
C ILE A 72 -24.49 -3.20 -2.06
N LEU A 73 -23.37 -3.88 -1.80
CA LEU A 73 -23.38 -5.26 -1.29
C LEU A 73 -23.63 -5.31 0.23
N TRP A 74 -23.04 -4.37 0.96
CA TRP A 74 -23.15 -4.26 2.42
C TRP A 74 -22.85 -2.84 2.87
N LYS A 75 -23.32 -2.51 4.07
CA LYS A 75 -23.06 -1.24 4.77
C LYS A 75 -22.83 -1.55 6.24
N LEU A 76 -21.79 -0.96 6.81
CA LEU A 76 -21.43 -1.14 8.21
C LEU A 76 -21.17 0.24 8.83
N GLU A 77 -21.79 0.49 9.98
CA GLU A 77 -21.48 1.67 10.79
C GLU A 77 -20.13 1.46 11.47
N ILE A 78 -19.25 2.44 11.34
CA ILE A 78 -17.89 2.39 11.87
C ILE A 78 -17.78 3.44 12.99
N PRO A 79 -17.31 3.07 14.20
CA PRO A 79 -17.20 4.02 15.29
C PRO A 79 -16.05 5.01 15.07
N GLY A 80 -16.30 6.25 15.49
CA GLY A 80 -15.32 7.34 15.42
C GLY A 80 -15.26 8.01 14.05
N GLU A 81 -14.26 8.88 13.89
CA GLU A 81 -14.05 9.70 12.70
C GLU A 81 -12.81 9.22 11.94
N GLY A 82 -12.84 9.19 10.61
CA GLY A 82 -11.72 8.74 9.78
C GLY A 82 -11.60 9.50 8.46
N HIS A 83 -10.37 9.83 8.07
CA HIS A 83 -10.07 10.52 6.80
C HIS A 83 -9.11 9.75 5.90
N ALA A 84 -8.60 8.61 6.37
CA ALA A 84 -7.69 7.78 5.60
C ALA A 84 -8.44 7.00 4.51
N SER A 85 -7.79 6.77 3.37
CA SER A 85 -8.29 5.81 2.39
C SER A 85 -8.22 4.40 2.99
N PRO A 86 -9.24 3.54 2.77
CA PRO A 86 -9.19 2.15 3.21
C PRO A 86 -8.07 1.39 2.49
N ILE A 87 -7.56 0.36 3.15
CA ILE A 87 -6.61 -0.59 2.57
C ILE A 87 -7.36 -1.89 2.31
N ILE A 88 -7.27 -2.40 1.08
CA ILE A 88 -7.84 -3.69 0.69
C ILE A 88 -6.69 -4.66 0.45
N TRP A 89 -6.66 -5.76 1.20
CA TRP A 89 -5.67 -6.81 1.05
C TRP A 89 -6.34 -8.17 1.18
N LYS A 90 -6.27 -8.98 0.11
CA LYS A 90 -6.90 -10.30 0.07
C LYS A 90 -8.39 -10.19 0.40
N ASP A 91 -8.81 -10.84 1.47
CA ASP A 91 -10.16 -10.95 2.00
C ASP A 91 -10.45 -9.94 3.11
N GLN A 92 -9.57 -8.96 3.33
CA GLN A 92 -9.63 -8.03 4.44
C GLN A 92 -9.65 -6.56 3.99
N ILE A 93 -10.35 -5.76 4.79
CA ILE A 93 -10.43 -4.31 4.65
C ILE A 93 -9.94 -3.70 5.96
N PHE A 94 -8.91 -2.86 5.88
CA PHE A 94 -8.37 -2.13 7.02
C PHE A 94 -8.78 -0.66 6.93
N ILE A 95 -9.31 -0.13 8.02
CA ILE A 95 -9.82 1.24 8.12
C ILE A 95 -9.23 1.88 9.37
N LEU A 96 -8.71 3.10 9.22
CA LEU A 96 -8.20 3.89 10.34
C LEU A 96 -9.30 4.84 10.82
N THR A 97 -9.60 4.79 12.11
CA THR A 97 -10.57 5.67 12.77
C THR A 97 -10.02 6.22 14.07
N SER A 98 -10.59 7.34 14.50
CA SER A 98 -10.30 8.01 15.76
C SER A 98 -11.56 8.03 16.60
N THR A 99 -11.51 7.41 17.77
CA THR A 99 -12.57 7.47 18.77
C THR A 99 -12.18 8.41 19.90
N PRO A 100 -13.10 9.24 20.41
CA PRO A 100 -12.84 10.02 21.61
C PRO A 100 -12.33 9.12 22.73
N THR A 101 -11.20 9.48 23.32
CA THR A 101 -10.70 8.84 24.54
C THR A 101 -11.10 9.71 25.72
N GLU A 102 -11.50 9.10 26.84
CA GLU A 102 -11.62 9.86 28.08
C GLU A 102 -10.24 10.42 28.43
N ILE A 103 -10.12 11.75 28.41
CA ILE A 103 -8.95 12.42 28.97
C ILE A 103 -9.06 12.25 30.48
N GLU A 104 -8.42 11.23 31.03
CA GLU A 104 -8.13 11.23 32.46
C GLU A 104 -7.26 12.45 32.68
N ASN A 105 -7.83 13.50 33.28
CA ASN A 105 -7.08 14.65 33.77
C ASN A 105 -6.18 14.15 34.91
N LYS A 106 -5.12 13.42 34.57
CA LYS A 106 -3.94 13.36 35.40
C LYS A 106 -3.41 14.77 35.34
N GLU A 107 -3.83 15.58 36.32
CA GLU A 107 -3.13 16.81 36.68
C GLU A 107 -1.66 16.46 36.64
N GLN A 108 -0.98 16.91 35.58
CA GLN A 108 0.45 16.79 35.47
C GLN A 108 0.97 17.43 36.74
N PRO A 109 1.80 16.76 37.56
CA PRO A 109 2.40 17.40 38.70
C PRO A 109 3.01 18.69 38.19
N VAL A 110 2.51 19.82 38.67
CA VAL A 110 3.12 21.12 38.41
C VAL A 110 4.51 20.98 39.01
N GLU A 111 5.50 20.70 38.18
CA GLU A 111 6.87 20.54 38.61
C GLU A 111 7.31 21.92 39.07
N ASN A 112 7.29 22.11 40.39
CA ASN A 112 7.73 23.33 41.05
C ASN A 112 9.24 23.46 40.88
N GLY A 113 9.67 23.87 39.70
CA GLY A 113 11.02 24.28 39.37
C GLY A 113 10.93 25.46 38.40
N ASN A 114 10.72 26.66 38.92
CA ASN A 114 10.54 27.92 38.16
C ASN A 114 9.64 27.74 36.91
N GLY A 115 8.33 27.59 37.15
CA GLY A 115 7.28 27.21 36.20
C GLY A 115 6.96 28.22 35.09
N ASP A 116 7.96 28.88 34.52
CA ASP A 116 7.80 29.88 33.47
C ASP A 116 8.17 29.33 32.08
N THR A 117 8.58 28.06 31.95
CA THR A 117 9.02 27.45 30.68
C THR A 117 8.14 26.29 30.22
N ASP A 118 8.08 26.07 28.91
CA ASP A 118 7.26 25.05 28.24
C ASP A 118 8.01 23.71 28.09
N PHE A 119 7.42 22.75 27.37
CA PHE A 119 7.98 21.42 27.10
C PHE A 119 9.37 21.44 26.42
N PHE A 120 9.70 22.51 25.70
CA PHE A 120 10.98 22.70 25.02
C PHE A 120 11.97 23.53 25.86
N GLY A 121 11.62 23.87 27.09
CA GLY A 121 12.43 24.73 27.97
C GLY A 121 12.42 26.20 27.55
N ILE A 122 11.50 26.63 26.66
CA ILE A 122 11.38 28.05 26.29
C ILE A 122 10.34 28.73 27.19
N PRO A 123 10.51 30.01 27.53
CA PRO A 123 9.53 30.73 28.34
C PRO A 123 8.11 30.70 27.76
N LEU A 124 7.09 30.46 28.59
CA LEU A 124 5.69 30.29 28.19
C LEU A 124 5.14 31.52 27.46
N GLU A 125 5.57 32.72 27.85
CA GLU A 125 5.19 33.96 27.19
C GLU A 125 5.80 34.07 25.77
N GLN A 126 7.02 33.58 25.60
CA GLN A 126 7.67 33.50 24.28
C GLN A 126 6.94 32.50 23.37
N PHE A 127 6.53 31.35 23.92
CA PHE A 127 5.72 30.37 23.18
C PHE A 127 4.37 30.93 22.76
N LYS A 128 3.63 31.58 23.67
CA LYS A 128 2.33 32.22 23.36
C LYS A 128 2.47 33.28 22.28
N GLN A 129 3.53 34.09 22.31
CA GLN A 129 3.80 35.10 21.30
C GLN A 129 4.12 34.47 19.92
N ALA A 130 4.92 33.40 19.89
CA ALA A 130 5.23 32.66 18.66
C ALA A 130 3.98 31.97 18.06
N ALA A 131 3.14 31.38 18.90
CA ALA A 131 1.88 30.74 18.48
C ALA A 131 0.87 31.76 17.93
N GLN A 132 0.75 32.94 18.55
CA GLN A 132 -0.12 34.02 18.09
C GLN A 132 0.38 34.69 16.80
N THR A 133 1.69 34.76 16.61
CA THR A 133 2.28 35.32 15.39
C THR A 133 2.25 34.36 14.21
N GLY A 134 1.89 33.09 14.44
CA GLY A 134 1.24 32.23 13.46
C GLY A 134 1.96 32.20 12.11
N GLY A 135 3.13 31.57 12.07
CA GLY A 135 3.90 31.45 10.85
C GLY A 135 4.69 32.71 10.51
N ARG A 136 5.50 32.59 9.46
CA ARG A 136 6.44 33.62 9.01
C ARG A 136 5.80 35.01 9.03
N ASN A 137 6.56 36.01 9.46
CA ASN A 137 6.09 37.41 9.45
C ASN A 137 5.67 37.84 8.03
N ARG A 138 5.08 39.03 7.85
CA ARG A 138 4.69 39.54 6.51
C ARG A 138 5.85 39.60 5.49
N ARG A 139 7.10 39.44 5.93
CA ARG A 139 8.32 39.35 5.12
C ARG A 139 8.81 37.91 4.86
N GLY A 140 8.09 36.89 5.33
CA GLY A 140 8.50 35.49 5.15
C GLY A 140 9.59 35.03 6.12
N GLU A 141 10.01 35.85 7.09
CA GLU A 141 11.09 35.50 8.02
C GLU A 141 10.52 34.65 9.16
N ALA A 142 11.27 33.62 9.55
CA ALA A 142 11.00 32.88 10.77
C ALA A 142 11.16 33.82 11.98
N PRO A 143 10.38 33.62 13.06
CA PRO A 143 10.63 34.32 14.32
C PRO A 143 12.07 34.03 14.75
N ASN A 144 12.83 35.07 15.10
CA ASN A 144 14.17 34.88 15.67
C ASN A 144 14.01 34.30 17.08
N LEU A 145 14.05 32.98 17.17
CA LEU A 145 14.14 32.26 18.42
C LEU A 145 15.63 32.11 18.71
N ASN A 146 16.16 32.94 19.61
CA ASN A 146 17.49 32.70 20.18
C ASN A 146 17.40 31.41 21.03
N LEU A 147 17.73 30.28 20.41
CA LEU A 147 17.91 28.99 21.07
C LEU A 147 19.28 28.93 21.75
#